data_AF-A0A8S4QE82-F1
#
_entry.id   AF-A0A8S4QE82-F1
#
_cell.length_a   1.000
_cell.length_b   1.000
_cell.length_c   1.000
_cell.angle_alpha   90.00
_cell.angle_beta   90.00
_cell.angle_gamma   90.00
#
_symmetry.space_group_name_H-M   'P 1'
#
loop_
_entity.id
_entity.type
_entity.pdbx_description
1 polymer ?
#
loop_
_entity_poly.entity_id
_entity_poly.type
_entity_poly.pdbx_seq_one_letter_code
_entity_poly.pdbx_strand_id
1 'polypeptide(L)'
;MTACIRTATLFITFDNNSGGYVLEFSLDVALKLFSVFLLGMSIKTLLQIATYMMNDTVGPTYTFRSHINTGQTSYIDHIAISHELVGNVTYCEVFEDSPDLSSDHLVILSKLDLYNIVPIVRAKPPSEQFAWNKLSDDEITSFYTTRLERNIEPLLTQGRHLLKTNDIRNEQIDSFSESLVDTIIKSSCDVPIKKFRKHQKSFWNPNLSHLVKTKNVAWRTWVSEGRPRQSDNEVLLCYKAANKAFKKAYSQAQRDFEQKELDKLQDDAIDQRLYWHLVSRSRGTKSQRINSIRDEDGVILSDPSEIRNAWMKHFSKLATPGKSPHFNEQFHDYIQRRVTSLRTESMPNKDGILDTPITEDETNDALRLLTQIVRADAIKSQLNT
;
A
#
# COMPACT_ATOMS: atom_id res chain seq x y z
N MET A 1 -12.60 0.13 32.02
CA MET A 1 -12.93 1.55 31.81
C MET A 1 -12.75 1.81 30.32
N THR A 2 -13.83 1.70 29.56
CA THR A 2 -13.82 1.64 28.09
C THR A 2 -13.86 3.06 27.54
N ALA A 3 -12.76 3.55 26.98
CA ALA A 3 -12.72 4.86 26.34
C ALA A 3 -13.38 4.77 24.95
N CYS A 4 -14.65 5.16 24.91
CA CYS A 4 -15.41 5.37 23.69
C CYS A 4 -14.81 6.56 22.93
N ILE A 5 -14.10 6.30 21.83
CA ILE A 5 -13.67 7.35 20.90
C ILE A 5 -14.94 7.81 20.17
N ARG A 6 -15.57 8.86 20.70
CA ARG A 6 -16.58 9.62 19.97
C ARG A 6 -15.88 10.37 18.85
N THR A 7 -16.08 9.92 17.62
CA THR A 7 -15.73 10.65 16.40
C THR A 7 -16.47 11.98 16.43
N ALA A 8 -15.75 13.10 16.51
CA ALA A 8 -16.33 14.43 16.37
C ALA A 8 -16.42 14.74 14.87
N THR A 9 -17.62 14.67 14.31
CA THR A 9 -17.92 15.10 12.94
C THR A 9 -17.92 16.63 12.89
N LEU A 10 -17.00 17.21 12.13
CA LEU A 10 -16.98 18.65 11.85
C LEU A 10 -18.03 18.95 10.77
N PHE A 11 -19.12 19.61 11.14
CA PHE A 11 -20.09 20.16 10.20
C PHE A 11 -19.55 21.49 9.64
N ILE A 12 -19.26 21.54 8.34
CA ILE A 12 -19.09 22.80 7.60
C ILE A 12 -20.34 22.96 6.75
N THR A 13 -21.32 23.70 7.26
CA THR A 13 -22.47 24.17 6.47
C THR A 13 -22.13 25.50 5.85
N PHE A 14 -22.09 25.58 4.52
CA PHE A 14 -22.13 26.86 3.81
C PHE A 14 -23.60 27.21 3.60
N ASP A 15 -24.15 28.01 4.51
CA ASP A 15 -25.49 28.58 4.33
C ASP A 15 -25.35 29.87 3.53
N ASN A 16 -25.67 29.80 2.24
CA ASN A 16 -25.82 30.97 1.40
C ASN A 16 -27.24 31.51 1.58
N ASN A 17 -27.56 32.06 2.75
CA ASN A 17 -28.56 33.13 2.90
C ASN A 17 -28.53 33.75 4.31
N SER A 18 -28.15 35.03 4.33
CA SER A 18 -28.58 36.08 5.27
C SER A 18 -28.86 35.71 6.74
N GLY A 19 -27.93 36.06 7.62
CA GLY A 19 -28.22 36.27 9.06
C GLY A 19 -27.19 35.63 9.97
N GLY A 20 -26.28 36.44 10.52
CA GLY A 20 -25.15 35.95 11.30
C GLY A 20 -25.52 35.33 12.64
N TYR A 21 -24.78 34.28 13.00
CA TYR A 21 -24.38 33.95 14.37
C TYR A 21 -22.96 33.38 14.33
N VAL A 22 -22.03 34.08 14.97
CA VAL A 22 -20.64 33.66 15.15
C VAL A 22 -20.60 32.62 16.26
N LEU A 23 -20.36 31.36 15.91
CA LEU A 23 -20.00 30.33 16.88
C LEU A 23 -18.49 30.36 17.08
N GLU A 24 -18.08 30.98 18.19
CA GLU A 24 -16.71 31.03 18.68
C GLU A 24 -16.31 29.62 19.16
N PHE A 25 -15.72 28.81 18.28
CA PHE A 25 -15.11 27.53 18.66
C PHE A 25 -13.61 27.71 18.91
N SER A 26 -13.13 27.13 20.02
CA SER A 26 -11.72 27.15 20.42
C SER A 26 -10.83 26.49 19.35
N LEU A 27 -10.08 27.34 18.66
CA LEU A 27 -9.11 27.01 17.60
C LEU A 27 -8.08 25.95 18.03
N ASP A 28 -7.87 25.79 19.34
CA ASP A 28 -6.93 24.82 19.95
C ASP A 28 -7.34 23.36 19.71
N VAL A 29 -8.64 23.06 19.66
CA VAL A 29 -9.13 21.69 19.40
C VAL A 29 -9.09 21.38 17.92
N ALA A 30 -9.41 22.36 17.07
CA ALA A 30 -9.29 22.26 15.63
C ALA A 30 -7.83 22.04 15.21
N LEU A 31 -6.88 22.80 15.76
CA LEU A 31 -5.45 22.65 15.46
C LEU A 31 -4.87 21.32 15.98
N LYS A 32 -5.34 20.80 17.12
CA LYS A 32 -4.93 19.49 17.65
C LYS A 32 -5.51 18.30 16.86
N LEU A 33 -6.69 18.43 16.27
CA LEU A 33 -7.24 17.42 15.35
C LEU A 33 -6.67 17.56 13.94
N PHE A 34 -6.39 18.78 13.49
CA PHE A 34 -5.73 19.08 12.21
C PHE A 34 -4.30 18.54 12.16
N SER A 35 -3.55 18.58 13.26
CA SER A 35 -2.16 18.11 13.29
C SER A 35 -1.99 16.61 13.08
N VAL A 36 -3.02 15.80 13.36
CA VAL A 36 -2.95 14.33 13.19
C VAL A 36 -3.35 13.89 11.78
N PHE A 37 -4.29 14.60 11.13
CA PHE A 37 -4.81 14.21 9.81
C PHE A 37 -4.05 14.85 8.63
N LEU A 38 -3.37 15.99 8.83
CA LEU A 38 -2.82 16.81 7.72
C LEU A 38 -1.29 16.89 7.65
N LEU A 39 -0.55 16.07 8.40
CA LEU A 39 0.92 16.01 8.30
C LEU A 39 1.47 15.53 6.93
N GLY A 40 0.62 15.34 5.91
CA GLY A 40 1.02 14.88 4.58
C GLY A 40 0.37 15.55 3.37
N MET A 41 -0.55 16.52 3.55
CA MET A 41 -1.22 17.17 2.41
C MET A 41 -1.11 18.69 2.50
N SER A 42 -0.73 19.34 1.39
CA SER A 42 -0.61 20.80 1.36
C SER A 42 -2.01 21.44 1.35
N ILE A 43 -2.13 22.64 1.91
CA ILE A 43 -3.35 23.46 1.89
C ILE A 43 -3.87 23.67 0.45
N LYS A 44 -2.95 23.69 -0.53
CA LYS A 44 -3.25 23.74 -1.96
C LYS A 44 -4.02 22.49 -2.42
N THR A 45 -3.62 21.30 -1.95
CA THR A 45 -4.32 20.03 -2.20
C THR A 45 -5.74 20.05 -1.64
N LEU A 46 -5.95 20.60 -0.44
CA LEU A 46 -7.28 20.71 0.19
C LEU A 46 -8.22 21.65 -0.57
N LEU A 47 -7.75 22.84 -0.95
CA LEU A 47 -8.53 23.81 -1.74
C LEU A 47 -8.89 23.26 -3.12
N GLN A 48 -8.00 22.49 -3.76
CA GLN A 48 -8.27 21.90 -5.08
C GLN A 48 -9.22 20.70 -5.03
N ILE A 49 -9.14 19.85 -3.99
CA ILE A 49 -10.12 18.78 -3.75
C ILE A 49 -11.53 19.37 -3.62
N ALA A 50 -11.67 20.47 -2.87
CA ALA A 50 -12.95 21.16 -2.70
C ALA A 50 -13.47 21.80 -4.01
N THR A 51 -12.58 22.30 -4.87
CA THR A 51 -12.97 23.00 -6.10
C THR A 51 -13.34 22.04 -7.24
N TYR A 52 -12.69 20.88 -7.36
CA TYR A 52 -12.97 19.90 -8.44
C TYR A 52 -14.29 19.15 -8.20
N MET A 53 -14.62 18.84 -6.94
CA MET A 53 -15.82 18.05 -6.61
C MET A 53 -17.15 18.81 -6.84
N MET A 54 -17.15 20.15 -6.95
CA MET A 54 -18.39 20.93 -7.06
C MET A 54 -18.85 21.26 -8.48
N ASN A 55 -17.98 21.18 -9.49
CA ASN A 55 -18.32 21.63 -10.85
C ASN A 55 -18.58 20.49 -11.86
N ASP A 56 -17.99 19.30 -11.67
CA ASP A 56 -18.05 18.20 -12.66
C ASP A 56 -18.66 16.89 -12.12
N THR A 57 -19.18 16.88 -10.90
CA THR A 57 -19.77 15.68 -10.28
C THR A 57 -21.24 15.55 -10.65
N VAL A 58 -21.64 14.35 -11.11
CA VAL A 58 -23.05 14.03 -11.41
C VAL A 58 -23.73 13.45 -10.16
N GLY A 59 -25.01 13.78 -9.93
CA GLY A 59 -25.79 13.24 -8.83
C GLY A 59 -26.07 14.25 -7.70
N PRO A 60 -26.50 13.79 -6.51
CA PRO A 60 -26.86 14.65 -5.39
C PRO A 60 -25.69 15.51 -4.89
N THR A 61 -25.98 16.75 -4.51
CA THR A 61 -25.01 17.70 -3.94
C THR A 61 -24.74 17.45 -2.44
N TYR A 62 -24.98 16.22 -1.97
CA TYR A 62 -24.73 15.79 -0.60
C TYR A 62 -24.30 14.33 -0.61
N THR A 63 -23.51 13.94 0.39
CA THR A 63 -23.03 12.56 0.56
C THR A 63 -23.45 11.97 1.89
N PHE A 64 -24.04 12.78 2.77
CA PHE A 64 -24.63 12.36 4.04
C PHE A 64 -25.99 13.01 4.25
N ARG A 65 -26.91 12.27 4.86
CA ARG A 65 -28.21 12.75 5.34
C ARG A 65 -28.44 12.30 6.78
N SER A 66 -28.74 13.25 7.67
CA SER A 66 -29.04 12.93 9.06
C SER A 66 -30.37 12.18 9.21
N HIS A 67 -30.34 11.03 9.89
CA HIS A 67 -31.54 10.29 10.30
C HIS A 67 -32.31 10.95 11.45
N ILE A 68 -31.65 11.82 12.23
CA ILE A 68 -32.23 12.44 13.44
C ILE A 68 -32.86 13.79 13.09
N ASN A 69 -32.20 14.58 12.24
CA ASN A 69 -32.69 15.87 11.76
C ASN A 69 -33.11 15.73 10.30
N THR A 70 -34.36 15.29 10.07
CA THR A 70 -34.93 15.09 8.74
C THR A 70 -34.75 16.35 7.89
N GLY A 71 -33.91 16.26 6.84
CA GLY A 71 -33.64 17.35 5.89
C GLY A 71 -32.25 17.98 6.00
N GLN A 72 -31.46 17.68 7.04
CA GLN A 72 -30.06 18.11 7.08
C GLN A 72 -29.18 17.18 6.26
N THR A 73 -28.55 17.74 5.24
CA THR A 73 -27.62 17.06 4.35
C THR A 73 -26.25 17.73 4.39
N SER A 74 -25.17 16.95 4.29
CA SER A 74 -23.82 17.48 4.18
C SER A 74 -23.01 16.72 3.13
N TYR A 75 -21.95 17.34 2.62
CA TYR A 75 -21.01 16.74 1.69
C TYR A 75 -19.69 16.52 2.42
N ILE A 76 -19.53 15.35 3.04
CA ILE A 76 -18.41 15.05 3.97
C ILE A 76 -17.51 13.91 3.48
N ASP A 77 -17.97 13.16 2.48
CA ASP A 77 -17.19 12.13 1.81
C ASP A 77 -16.49 12.73 0.58
N HIS A 78 -15.20 12.41 0.38
CA HIS A 78 -14.40 13.01 -0.69
C HIS A 78 -13.41 12.00 -1.29
N ILE A 79 -13.12 12.15 -2.58
CA ILE A 79 -12.03 11.43 -3.26
C ILE A 79 -10.87 12.42 -3.46
N ALA A 80 -9.79 12.23 -2.70
CA ALA A 80 -8.59 13.05 -2.79
C ALA A 80 -7.64 12.48 -3.86
N ILE A 81 -7.22 13.32 -4.80
CA ILE A 81 -6.29 12.94 -5.87
C ILE A 81 -5.17 13.98 -6.01
N SER A 82 -3.96 13.54 -6.39
CA SER A 82 -2.84 14.41 -6.70
C SER A 82 -3.15 15.30 -7.90
N HIS A 83 -2.68 16.55 -7.88
CA HIS A 83 -2.90 17.53 -8.95
C HIS A 83 -2.51 17.01 -10.34
N GLU A 84 -1.40 16.26 -10.39
CA GLU A 84 -0.87 15.66 -11.61
C GLU A 84 -1.82 14.64 -12.26
N LEU A 85 -2.77 14.10 -11.49
CA LEU A 85 -3.72 13.09 -11.93
C LEU A 85 -5.15 13.64 -12.09
N VAL A 86 -5.38 14.92 -11.78
CA VAL A 86 -6.72 15.53 -11.92
C VAL A 86 -7.20 15.46 -13.37
N GLY A 87 -6.30 15.69 -14.34
CA GLY A 87 -6.63 15.55 -15.77
C GLY A 87 -6.93 14.12 -16.22
N ASN A 88 -6.68 13.12 -15.38
CA ASN A 88 -6.97 11.72 -15.64
C ASN A 88 -8.34 11.28 -15.08
N VAL A 89 -9.02 12.13 -14.32
CA VAL A 89 -10.37 11.82 -13.83
C VAL A 89 -11.34 11.96 -15.01
N THR A 90 -11.94 10.85 -15.41
CA THR A 90 -12.88 10.79 -16.54
C THR A 90 -14.34 10.84 -16.10
N TYR A 91 -14.60 10.56 -14.82
CA TYR A 91 -15.94 10.47 -14.28
C TYR A 91 -15.94 10.62 -12.77
N CYS A 92 -16.93 11.32 -12.22
CA CYS A 92 -17.23 11.35 -10.80
C CYS A 92 -18.74 11.44 -10.59
N GLU A 93 -19.31 10.55 -9.78
CA GLU A 93 -20.74 10.48 -9.50
C GLU A 93 -21.01 10.21 -8.03
N VAL A 94 -22.01 10.89 -7.48
CA VAL A 94 -22.65 10.52 -6.21
C VAL A 94 -23.90 9.71 -6.54
N PHE A 95 -23.96 8.47 -6.10
CA PHE A 95 -25.12 7.62 -6.33
C PHE A 95 -26.31 8.09 -5.50
N GLU A 96 -27.48 8.16 -6.14
CA GLU A 96 -28.72 8.40 -5.43
C GLU A 96 -29.03 7.28 -4.45
N ASP A 97 -29.78 7.66 -3.41
CA ASP A 97 -30.24 6.75 -2.39
C ASP A 97 -31.09 5.64 -3.04
N SER A 98 -30.79 4.38 -2.71
CA SER A 98 -31.50 3.23 -3.24
C SER A 98 -32.04 2.40 -2.09
N PRO A 99 -33.20 1.72 -2.23
CA PRO A 99 -33.78 0.90 -1.16
C PRO A 99 -32.85 -0.20 -0.64
N ASP A 100 -31.84 -0.56 -1.43
CA ASP A 100 -30.83 -1.57 -1.10
C ASP A 100 -29.66 -1.01 -0.28
N LEU A 101 -29.55 0.31 -0.13
CA LEU A 101 -28.52 1.01 0.65
C LEU A 101 -29.09 1.40 2.01
N SER A 102 -28.68 0.71 3.07
CA SER A 102 -29.15 0.96 4.44
C SER A 102 -28.34 2.01 5.21
N SER A 103 -27.73 2.97 4.51
CA SER A 103 -26.75 3.92 5.06
C SER A 103 -27.28 5.35 5.06
N ASP A 104 -26.88 6.17 6.04
CA ASP A 104 -27.03 7.64 5.97
C ASP A 104 -26.08 8.31 4.97
N HIS A 105 -25.10 7.55 4.44
CA HIS A 105 -24.12 8.03 3.47
C HIS A 105 -24.40 7.50 2.06
N LEU A 106 -24.28 8.39 1.07
CA LEU A 106 -24.31 8.08 -0.36
C LEU A 106 -22.91 7.69 -0.85
N VAL A 107 -22.87 6.82 -1.85
CA VAL A 107 -21.62 6.33 -2.44
C VAL A 107 -21.09 7.35 -3.44
N ILE A 108 -19.79 7.66 -3.35
CA ILE A 108 -19.07 8.43 -4.37
C ILE A 108 -18.23 7.46 -5.21
N LEU A 109 -18.37 7.55 -6.52
CA LEU A 109 -17.57 6.80 -7.48
C LEU A 109 -16.78 7.77 -8.34
N SER A 110 -15.49 7.49 -8.53
CA SER A 110 -14.67 8.18 -9.53
C SER A 110 -13.93 7.19 -10.40
N LYS A 111 -13.82 7.49 -11.70
CA LYS A 111 -13.05 6.72 -12.68
C LYS A 111 -11.84 7.52 -13.14
N LEU A 112 -10.69 6.86 -13.14
CA LEU A 112 -9.43 7.43 -13.59
C LEU A 112 -8.93 6.67 -14.82
N ASP A 113 -8.53 7.41 -15.85
CA ASP A 113 -7.79 6.87 -16.99
C ASP A 113 -6.29 6.92 -16.72
N LEU A 114 -5.68 5.75 -16.51
CA LEU A 114 -4.26 5.61 -16.21
C LEU A 114 -3.42 5.22 -17.42
N TYR A 115 -3.98 5.11 -18.64
CA TYR A 115 -3.31 4.53 -19.80
C TYR A 115 -2.04 5.30 -20.23
N ASN A 116 -1.95 6.60 -19.92
CA ASN A 116 -0.80 7.45 -20.26
C ASN A 116 0.09 7.82 -19.06
N ILE A 117 -0.12 7.21 -17.89
CA ILE A 117 0.74 7.49 -16.73
C ILE A 117 2.00 6.66 -16.87
N VAL A 118 3.08 7.29 -17.34
CA VAL A 118 4.42 6.72 -17.23
C VAL A 118 4.70 6.50 -15.74
N PRO A 119 5.00 5.27 -15.29
CA PRO A 119 5.39 5.05 -13.90
C PRO A 119 6.67 5.84 -13.68
N ILE A 120 6.57 6.99 -13.02
CA ILE A 120 7.74 7.65 -12.50
C ILE A 120 8.22 6.75 -11.37
N VAL A 121 9.15 5.85 -11.68
CA VAL A 121 9.95 5.15 -10.67
C VAL A 121 10.83 6.23 -10.06
N ARG A 122 10.24 7.07 -9.20
CA ARG A 122 11.02 7.90 -8.30
C ARG A 122 11.76 6.90 -7.45
N ALA A 123 13.08 6.85 -7.61
CA ALA A 123 13.94 6.17 -6.67
C ALA A 123 13.48 6.64 -5.29
N LYS A 124 12.95 5.71 -4.47
CA LYS A 124 12.41 6.07 -3.17
C LYS A 124 13.54 6.81 -2.47
N PRO A 125 13.41 8.10 -2.16
CA PRO A 125 14.47 8.79 -1.46
C PRO A 125 14.75 7.98 -0.19
N PRO A 126 16.02 7.81 0.20
CA PRO A 126 16.33 7.07 1.41
C PRO A 126 15.51 7.71 2.53
N SER A 127 14.48 7.01 3.00
CA SER A 127 13.62 7.55 4.04
C SER A 127 14.46 7.51 5.30
N GLU A 128 15.05 8.63 5.66
CA GLU A 128 15.69 8.84 6.95
C GLU A 128 14.58 8.78 8.01
N GLN A 129 14.22 7.57 8.41
CA GLN A 129 13.23 7.37 9.45
C GLN A 129 13.91 7.62 10.78
N PHE A 130 13.40 8.59 11.54
CA PHE A 130 13.82 8.79 12.91
C PHE A 130 13.52 7.55 13.77
N ALA A 131 14.41 7.26 14.70
CA ALA A 131 14.33 6.14 15.62
C ALA A 131 13.54 6.51 16.88
N TRP A 132 12.37 7.13 16.73
CA TRP A 132 11.51 7.60 17.83
C TRP A 132 11.30 6.52 18.91
N ASN A 133 11.10 5.28 18.47
CA ASN A 133 10.86 4.13 19.34
C ASN A 133 12.06 3.69 20.21
N LYS A 134 13.20 4.38 20.10
CA LYS A 134 14.40 4.13 20.92
C LYS A 134 14.68 5.25 21.92
N LEU A 135 13.92 6.33 21.84
CA LEU A 135 14.05 7.47 22.74
C LEU A 135 13.03 7.33 23.87
N SER A 136 13.40 7.74 25.07
CA SER A 136 12.44 7.99 26.15
C SER A 136 11.66 9.29 25.87
N ASP A 137 10.53 9.49 26.57
CA ASP A 137 9.74 10.71 26.45
C ASP A 137 10.56 11.98 26.82
N ASP A 138 11.46 11.86 27.79
CA ASP A 138 12.39 12.94 28.18
C ASP A 138 13.39 13.26 27.06
N GLU A 139 13.92 12.22 26.40
CA GLU A 139 14.83 12.39 25.25
C GLU A 139 14.11 12.99 24.05
N ILE A 140 12.86 12.59 23.76
CA ILE A 140 12.04 13.18 22.70
C ILE A 140 11.80 14.67 23.00
N THR A 141 11.45 14.99 24.25
CA THR A 141 11.19 16.37 24.68
C THR A 141 12.42 17.25 24.56
N SER A 142 13.58 16.72 24.94
CA SER A 142 14.86 17.42 24.87
C SER A 142 15.36 17.59 23.43
N PHE A 143 15.36 16.51 22.64
CA PHE A 143 15.95 16.51 21.30
C PHE A 143 15.06 17.14 20.22
N TYR A 144 13.74 17.13 20.42
CA TYR A 144 12.80 17.56 19.38
C TYR A 144 11.78 18.57 19.89
N THR A 145 10.94 18.23 20.87
CA THR A 145 9.74 19.01 21.23
C THR A 145 10.08 20.44 21.64
N THR A 146 10.95 20.62 22.63
CA THR A 146 11.33 21.96 23.13
C THR A 146 11.94 22.82 22.02
N ARG A 147 12.74 22.20 21.14
CA ARG A 147 13.40 22.89 20.04
C ARG A 147 12.40 23.30 18.96
N LEU A 148 11.48 22.41 18.61
CA LEU A 148 10.42 22.68 17.65
C LEU A 148 9.51 23.80 18.15
N GLU A 149 9.03 23.73 19.39
CA GLU A 149 8.17 24.74 20.00
C GLU A 149 8.83 26.12 19.97
N ARG A 150 10.10 26.20 20.38
CA ARG A 150 10.86 27.46 20.35
C ARG A 150 10.98 28.05 18.94
N ASN A 151 11.18 27.21 17.94
CA ASN A 151 11.44 27.67 16.56
C ASN A 151 10.15 27.91 15.76
N ILE A 152 9.05 27.22 16.10
CA ILE A 152 7.78 27.32 15.37
C ILE A 152 6.93 28.49 15.84
N GLU A 153 7.04 28.91 17.11
CA GLU A 153 6.21 29.99 17.67
C GLU A 153 6.31 31.33 16.91
N PRO A 154 7.50 31.78 16.47
CA PRO A 154 7.61 32.98 15.63
C PRO A 154 6.89 32.82 14.28
N LEU A 155 6.97 31.64 13.66
CA LEU A 155 6.26 31.35 12.41
C LEU A 155 4.75 31.33 12.61
N LEU A 156 4.25 30.68 13.66
CA LEU A 156 2.82 30.68 13.97
C LEU A 156 2.30 32.10 14.22
N THR A 157 3.10 32.95 14.86
CA THR A 157 2.77 34.37 15.05
C THR A 157 2.68 35.13 13.73
N GLN A 158 3.62 34.88 12.81
CA GLN A 158 3.57 35.42 11.45
C GLN A 158 2.33 34.93 10.69
N GLY A 159 2.03 33.64 10.74
CA GLY A 159 0.85 33.04 10.11
C GLY A 159 -0.46 33.66 10.64
N ARG A 160 -0.57 33.84 11.96
CA ARG A 160 -1.71 34.54 12.59
C ARG A 160 -1.86 35.98 12.10
N HIS A 161 -0.76 36.69 11.85
CA HIS A 161 -0.80 38.03 11.30
C HIS A 161 -1.27 38.04 9.84
N LEU A 162 -0.78 37.11 9.01
CA LEU A 162 -1.22 36.96 7.61
C LEU A 162 -2.72 36.67 7.50
N LEU A 163 -3.27 35.87 8.43
CA LEU A 163 -4.70 35.58 8.48
C LEU A 163 -5.56 36.81 8.82
N LYS A 164 -5.00 37.81 9.51
CA LYS A 164 -5.73 39.05 9.86
C LYS A 164 -5.77 40.06 8.72
N THR A 165 -4.89 39.97 7.73
CA THR A 165 -4.77 40.98 6.68
C THR A 165 -5.79 40.83 5.56
N ASN A 166 -6.61 39.75 5.52
CA ASN A 166 -7.62 39.44 4.50
C ASN A 166 -7.17 39.49 3.02
N ASP A 167 -5.88 39.75 2.79
CA ASP A 167 -5.20 39.79 1.49
C ASP A 167 -4.00 38.84 1.54
N ILE A 168 -4.27 37.55 1.35
CA ILE A 168 -3.27 36.48 1.40
C ILE A 168 -3.00 36.01 -0.02
N ARG A 169 -1.78 36.25 -0.50
CA ARG A 169 -1.35 35.77 -1.82
C ARG A 169 -0.74 34.37 -1.72
N ASN A 170 -0.84 33.61 -2.81
CA ASN A 170 -0.28 32.25 -2.90
C ASN A 170 1.22 32.21 -2.58
N GLU A 171 2.00 33.21 -2.99
CA GLU A 171 3.44 33.30 -2.68
C GLU A 171 3.72 33.35 -1.17
N GLN A 172 2.83 33.98 -0.40
CA GLN A 172 2.96 34.07 1.06
C GLN A 172 2.61 32.74 1.72
N ILE A 173 1.65 32.00 1.18
CA ILE A 173 1.28 30.65 1.62
C ILE A 173 2.41 29.68 1.34
N ASP A 174 2.98 29.72 0.13
CA ASP A 174 4.08 28.86 -0.28
C ASP A 174 5.33 29.15 0.56
N SER A 175 5.72 30.42 0.73
CA SER A 175 6.86 30.80 1.57
C SER A 175 6.67 30.44 3.05
N PHE A 176 5.45 30.59 3.58
CA PHE A 176 5.13 30.15 4.95
C PHE A 176 5.23 28.64 5.09
N SER A 177 4.72 27.89 4.11
CA SER A 177 4.77 26.42 4.09
C SER A 177 6.21 25.90 4.01
N GLU A 178 7.04 26.49 3.15
CA GLU A 178 8.47 26.17 3.06
C GLU A 178 9.19 26.45 4.38
N SER A 179 8.92 27.60 5.01
CA SER A 179 9.52 27.97 6.29
C SER A 179 9.12 27.04 7.42
N LEU A 180 7.88 26.55 7.41
CA LEU A 180 7.36 25.59 8.40
C LEU A 180 8.02 24.23 8.22
N VAL A 181 8.13 23.73 6.98
CA VAL A 181 8.82 22.48 6.66
C VAL A 181 10.30 22.55 7.06
N ASP A 182 11.00 23.62 6.67
CA ASP A 182 12.40 23.83 7.01
C ASP A 182 12.63 23.88 8.53
N THR A 183 11.71 24.51 9.27
CA THR A 183 11.76 24.57 10.74
C THR A 183 11.58 23.20 11.39
N ILE A 184 10.66 22.38 10.88
CA ILE A 184 10.47 21.00 11.34
C ILE A 184 11.74 20.17 11.10
N ILE A 185 12.31 20.27 9.90
CA ILE A 185 13.55 19.56 9.52
C ILE A 185 14.71 19.99 10.42
N LYS A 186 14.95 21.30 10.56
CA LYS A 186 16.03 21.85 11.41
C LYS A 186 15.89 21.52 12.89
N SER A 187 14.65 21.32 13.36
CA SER A 187 14.39 20.93 14.73
C SER A 187 14.63 19.43 14.96
N SER A 188 14.70 18.63 13.90
CA SER A 188 14.92 17.18 13.96
C SER A 188 16.39 16.74 13.82
N CYS A 189 17.33 17.67 13.62
CA CYS A 189 18.74 17.35 13.33
C CYS A 189 19.43 16.44 14.35
N ASP A 190 19.05 16.55 15.64
CA ASP A 190 19.67 15.80 16.73
C ASP A 190 18.91 14.50 17.05
N VAL A 191 17.79 14.24 16.36
CA VAL A 191 17.00 13.02 16.54
C VAL A 191 17.73 11.86 15.87
N PRO A 192 18.03 10.76 16.59
CA PRO A 192 18.74 9.63 16.00
C PRO A 192 17.99 9.02 14.81
N ILE A 193 18.68 8.89 13.68
CA ILE A 193 18.13 8.29 12.46
C ILE A 193 18.32 6.76 12.50
N LYS A 194 17.30 6.02 12.06
CA LYS A 194 17.39 4.56 11.85
C LYS A 194 18.39 4.25 10.75
N LYS A 195 19.59 3.83 11.13
CA LYS A 195 20.56 3.22 10.21
C LYS A 195 20.13 1.78 9.91
N PHE A 196 19.46 1.56 8.78
CA PHE A 196 19.11 0.22 8.32
C PHE A 196 20.38 -0.52 7.88
N ARG A 197 20.79 -1.52 8.66
CA ARG A 197 21.86 -2.43 8.28
C ARG A 197 21.25 -3.64 7.57
N LYS A 198 21.11 -3.55 6.24
CA LYS A 198 20.46 -4.57 5.37
C LYS A 198 20.89 -6.01 5.66
N HIS A 199 22.14 -6.22 6.04
CA HIS A 199 22.73 -7.55 6.23
C HIS A 199 22.71 -8.04 7.69
N GLN A 200 22.30 -7.20 8.64
CA GLN A 200 22.34 -7.52 10.06
C GLN A 200 20.95 -8.00 10.51
N LYS A 201 20.87 -9.25 10.98
CA LYS A 201 19.62 -9.81 11.51
C LYS A 201 19.11 -8.99 12.69
N SER A 202 17.80 -8.89 12.87
CA SER A 202 17.16 -8.08 13.93
C SER A 202 17.59 -8.47 15.35
N PHE A 203 17.90 -9.75 15.58
CA PHE A 203 18.37 -10.27 16.87
C PHE A 203 19.88 -10.14 17.09
N TRP A 204 20.60 -9.52 16.16
CA TRP A 204 22.05 -9.39 16.25
C TRP A 204 22.45 -8.35 17.31
N ASN A 205 23.27 -8.78 18.28
CA ASN A 205 23.68 -7.95 19.41
C ASN A 205 25.23 -7.80 19.49
N PRO A 206 25.75 -6.89 20.34
CA PRO A 206 27.19 -6.69 20.49
C PRO A 206 27.97 -7.95 20.91
N ASN A 207 27.37 -8.82 21.74
CA ASN A 207 27.98 -10.09 22.15
C ASN A 207 28.22 -11.02 20.95
N LEU A 208 27.25 -11.17 20.05
CA LEU A 208 27.43 -11.93 18.81
C LEU A 208 28.55 -11.35 17.93
N SER A 209 28.66 -10.02 17.88
CA SER A 209 29.74 -9.35 17.14
C SER A 209 31.12 -9.70 17.71
N HIS A 210 31.25 -9.71 19.04
CA HIS A 210 32.48 -10.12 19.72
C HIS A 210 32.80 -11.60 19.45
N LEU A 211 31.84 -12.51 19.65
CA LEU A 211 32.04 -13.94 19.45
C LEU A 211 32.37 -14.31 17.99
N VAL A 212 31.82 -13.61 17.00
CA VAL A 212 32.21 -13.79 15.60
C VAL A 212 33.65 -13.40 15.36
N LYS A 213 34.12 -12.29 15.95
CA LYS A 213 35.54 -11.90 15.87
C LYS A 213 36.42 -12.97 16.48
N THR A 214 36.12 -13.43 17.70
CA THR A 214 36.87 -14.51 18.37
C THR A 214 36.90 -15.79 17.54
N LYS A 215 35.74 -16.22 17.02
CA LYS A 215 35.62 -17.39 16.13
C LYS A 215 36.47 -17.24 14.86
N ASN A 216 36.44 -16.06 14.23
CA ASN A 216 37.18 -15.80 13.00
C ASN A 216 38.70 -15.74 13.25
N VAL A 217 39.14 -15.18 14.38
CA VAL A 217 40.55 -15.23 14.80
C VAL A 217 41.00 -16.68 14.98
N ALA A 218 40.27 -17.46 15.79
CA ALA A 218 40.61 -18.87 16.02
C ALA A 218 40.60 -19.70 14.72
N TRP A 219 39.67 -19.42 13.79
CA TRP A 219 39.65 -20.05 12.48
C TRP A 219 40.88 -19.70 11.63
N ARG A 220 41.30 -18.43 11.60
CA ARG A 220 42.51 -18.01 10.88
C ARG A 220 43.76 -18.68 11.45
N THR A 221 43.89 -18.74 12.78
CA THR A 221 44.99 -19.45 13.44
C THR A 221 44.99 -20.93 13.08
N TRP A 222 43.83 -21.60 13.11
CA TRP A 222 43.74 -23.00 12.68
C TRP A 222 44.10 -23.21 11.21
N VAL A 223 43.76 -22.26 10.33
CA VAL A 223 44.13 -22.31 8.91
C VAL A 223 45.63 -22.05 8.71
N SER A 224 46.24 -21.12 9.43
CA SER A 224 47.67 -20.82 9.29
C SER A 224 48.56 -21.98 9.74
N GLU A 225 48.10 -22.78 10.71
CA GLU A 225 48.76 -24.00 11.20
C GLU A 225 48.55 -25.23 10.29
N GLY A 226 48.01 -25.05 9.08
CA GLY A 226 47.82 -26.15 8.13
C GLY A 226 46.59 -27.03 8.40
N ARG A 227 45.62 -26.53 9.19
CA ARG A 227 44.36 -27.22 9.51
C ARG A 227 44.56 -28.59 10.19
N PRO A 228 45.28 -28.63 11.33
CA PRO A 228 45.51 -29.87 12.06
C PRO A 228 44.18 -30.55 12.41
N ARG A 229 44.14 -31.88 12.28
CA ARG A 229 42.93 -32.71 12.44
C ARG A 229 42.95 -33.59 13.68
N GLN A 230 44.09 -33.68 14.36
CA GLN A 230 44.27 -34.45 15.57
C GLN A 230 43.37 -33.89 16.67
N SER A 231 42.68 -34.78 17.40
CA SER A 231 41.64 -34.40 18.37
C SER A 231 42.18 -33.64 19.60
N ASP A 232 43.45 -33.83 19.90
CA ASP A 232 44.23 -33.23 20.99
C ASP A 232 44.90 -31.91 20.61
N ASN A 233 44.89 -31.53 19.33
CA ASN A 233 45.52 -30.29 18.88
C ASN A 233 44.82 -29.06 19.49
N GLU A 234 45.59 -28.25 20.21
CA GLU A 234 45.10 -27.09 20.96
C GLU A 234 44.42 -26.04 20.07
N VAL A 235 44.96 -25.81 18.87
CA VAL A 235 44.42 -24.82 17.93
C VAL A 235 43.07 -25.28 17.37
N LEU A 236 42.91 -26.58 17.09
CA LEU A 236 41.63 -27.17 16.71
C LEU A 236 40.61 -27.08 17.85
N LEU A 237 41.03 -27.37 19.09
CA LEU A 237 40.18 -27.28 20.29
C LEU A 237 39.70 -25.84 20.52
N CYS A 238 40.59 -24.86 20.41
CA CYS A 238 40.28 -23.43 20.51
C CYS A 238 39.25 -23.00 19.45
N TYR A 239 39.45 -23.39 18.18
CA TYR A 239 38.49 -23.09 17.12
C TYR A 239 37.13 -23.74 17.37
N LYS A 240 37.09 -25.02 17.75
CA LYS A 240 35.84 -25.73 18.09
C LYS A 240 35.12 -25.06 19.25
N ALA A 241 35.84 -24.67 20.30
CA ALA A 241 35.27 -23.98 21.46
C ALA A 241 34.67 -22.62 21.06
N ALA A 242 35.41 -21.80 20.31
CA ALA A 242 34.92 -20.50 19.83
C ALA A 242 33.70 -20.64 18.89
N ASN A 243 33.70 -21.65 18.02
CA ASN A 243 32.56 -21.93 17.14
C ASN A 243 31.33 -22.42 17.92
N LYS A 244 31.52 -23.28 18.92
CA LYS A 244 30.44 -23.75 19.80
C LYS A 244 29.85 -22.59 20.62
N ALA A 245 30.70 -21.74 21.17
CA ALA A 245 30.28 -20.54 21.91
C ALA A 245 29.44 -19.60 21.02
N PHE A 246 29.90 -19.32 19.79
CA PHE A 246 29.15 -18.52 18.83
C PHE A 246 27.79 -19.16 18.48
N LYS A 247 27.75 -20.45 18.13
CA LYS A 247 26.49 -21.15 17.79
C LYS A 247 25.49 -21.14 18.94
N LYS A 248 25.96 -21.36 20.18
CA LYS A 248 25.12 -21.32 21.37
C LYS A 248 24.53 -19.92 21.58
N ALA A 249 25.38 -18.89 21.57
CA ALA A 249 24.92 -17.51 21.73
C ALA A 249 23.99 -17.06 20.60
N TYR A 250 24.25 -17.50 19.37
CA TYR A 250 23.41 -17.19 18.20
C TYR A 250 22.01 -17.76 18.36
N SER A 251 21.93 -19.06 18.71
CA SER A 251 20.65 -19.74 18.92
C SER A 251 19.88 -19.13 20.09
N GLN A 252 20.59 -18.74 21.16
CA GLN A 252 19.98 -18.06 22.30
C GLN A 252 19.42 -16.70 21.91
N ALA A 253 20.21 -15.85 21.25
CA ALA A 253 19.77 -14.53 20.82
C ALA A 253 18.57 -14.58 19.87
N GLN A 254 18.52 -15.59 18.99
CA GLN A 254 17.36 -15.83 18.14
C GLN A 254 16.12 -16.18 18.97
N ARG A 255 16.23 -17.14 19.90
CA ARG A 255 15.11 -17.54 20.78
C ARG A 255 14.62 -16.39 21.66
N ASP A 256 15.53 -15.64 22.26
CA ASP A 256 15.17 -14.50 23.12
C ASP A 256 14.44 -13.42 22.33
N PHE A 257 14.84 -13.20 21.07
CA PHE A 257 14.15 -12.27 20.18
C PHE A 257 12.76 -12.79 19.79
N GLU A 258 12.65 -14.06 19.40
CA GLU A 258 11.36 -14.69 19.07
C GLU A 258 10.41 -14.65 20.27
N GLN A 259 10.89 -14.98 21.47
CA GLN A 259 10.10 -14.91 22.70
C GLN A 259 9.65 -13.47 22.98
N LYS A 260 10.53 -12.48 22.89
CA LYS A 260 10.14 -11.07 23.08
C LYS A 260 9.10 -10.59 22.07
N GLU A 261 9.17 -11.05 20.82
CA GLU A 261 8.16 -10.71 19.82
C GLU A 261 6.82 -11.41 20.10
N LEU A 262 6.84 -12.61 20.70
CA LEU A 262 5.64 -13.30 21.18
C LEU A 262 5.05 -12.65 22.44
N ASP A 263 5.88 -12.20 23.38
CA ASP A 263 5.42 -11.55 24.61
C ASP A 263 4.68 -10.24 24.27
N LYS A 264 5.11 -9.52 23.22
CA LYS A 264 4.37 -8.34 22.69
C LYS A 264 2.97 -8.67 22.17
N LEU A 265 2.68 -9.93 21.87
CA LEU A 265 1.35 -10.37 21.43
C LEU A 265 0.45 -10.77 22.60
N GLN A 266 0.96 -10.85 23.83
CA GLN A 266 0.18 -11.21 25.01
C GLN A 266 -0.59 -10.04 25.62
N ASP A 267 -0.37 -8.80 25.16
CA ASP A 267 -1.21 -7.66 25.56
C ASP A 267 -2.57 -7.72 24.84
N ASP A 268 -3.66 -7.63 25.63
CA ASP A 268 -5.07 -7.91 25.29
C ASP A 268 -5.70 -7.01 24.20
N ALA A 269 -4.93 -6.13 23.57
CA ALA A 269 -5.35 -5.29 22.44
C ALA A 269 -4.59 -5.69 21.17
N ILE A 270 -4.77 -6.92 20.71
CA ILE A 270 -4.06 -7.43 19.53
C ILE A 270 -4.50 -6.64 18.29
N ASP A 271 -3.59 -5.80 17.78
CA ASP A 271 -3.63 -5.31 16.40
C ASP A 271 -3.57 -6.53 15.47
N GLN A 272 -4.72 -6.91 14.91
CA GLN A 272 -4.85 -8.04 13.98
C GLN A 272 -3.85 -7.95 12.82
N ARG A 273 -3.46 -6.72 12.43
CA ARG A 273 -2.47 -6.49 11.38
C ARG A 273 -1.08 -6.93 11.83
N LEU A 274 -0.69 -6.63 13.07
CA LEU A 274 0.59 -7.06 13.65
C LEU A 274 0.66 -8.58 13.77
N TYR A 275 -0.43 -9.21 14.20
CA TYR A 275 -0.55 -10.68 14.26
C TYR A 275 -0.32 -11.31 12.88
N TRP A 276 -1.08 -10.89 11.86
CA TRP A 276 -0.93 -11.43 10.50
C TRP A 276 0.44 -11.12 9.90
N HIS A 277 1.05 -9.98 10.21
CA HIS A 277 2.40 -9.64 9.78
C HIS A 277 3.44 -10.63 10.33
N LEU A 278 3.39 -10.92 11.64
CA LEU A 278 4.32 -11.86 12.29
C LEU A 278 4.12 -13.31 11.80
N VAL A 279 2.86 -13.74 11.61
CA VAL A 279 2.53 -15.05 11.02
C VAL A 279 3.05 -15.18 9.59
N SER A 280 2.89 -14.13 8.78
CA SER A 280 3.37 -14.12 7.39
C SER A 280 4.89 -14.22 7.33
N ARG A 281 5.58 -13.56 8.26
CA ARG A 281 7.04 -13.56 8.35
C ARG A 281 7.59 -14.90 8.88
N SER A 282 6.92 -15.55 9.82
CA SER A 282 7.35 -16.84 10.39
C SER A 282 7.16 -18.01 9.43
N ARG A 283 6.16 -17.94 8.54
CA ARG A 283 5.91 -18.96 7.50
C ARG A 283 6.99 -19.04 6.42
N GLY A 284 7.97 -18.13 6.44
CA GLY A 284 9.00 -18.02 5.41
C GLY A 284 8.42 -17.59 4.07
N THR A 285 9.27 -17.15 3.14
CA THR A 285 8.85 -16.93 1.76
C THR A 285 8.22 -18.22 1.27
N LYS A 286 6.92 -18.21 0.91
CA LYS A 286 6.27 -19.35 0.31
C LYS A 286 7.11 -19.76 -0.90
N SER A 287 7.95 -20.79 -0.75
CA SER A 287 8.38 -21.57 -1.89
C SER A 287 7.09 -21.86 -2.65
N GLN A 288 7.06 -21.56 -3.94
CA GLN A 288 5.94 -21.89 -4.82
C GLN A 288 5.78 -23.42 -4.82
N ARG A 289 5.19 -23.95 -3.75
CA ARG A 289 4.82 -25.33 -3.62
C ARG A 289 3.55 -25.43 -4.43
N ILE A 290 3.68 -25.95 -5.64
CA ILE A 290 2.56 -26.38 -6.45
C ILE A 290 1.79 -27.36 -5.56
N ASN A 291 0.54 -27.02 -5.23
CA ASN A 291 -0.30 -27.89 -4.43
C ASN A 291 -0.61 -29.11 -5.27
N SER A 292 -0.21 -30.29 -4.80
CA SER A 292 -0.57 -31.54 -5.47
C SER A 292 -2.07 -31.75 -5.43
N ILE A 293 -2.64 -32.26 -6.53
CA ILE A 293 -4.06 -32.61 -6.63
C ILE A 293 -4.21 -34.12 -6.71
N ARG A 294 -5.40 -34.64 -6.38
CA ARG A 294 -5.73 -36.05 -6.65
C ARG A 294 -6.51 -36.14 -7.94
N ASP A 295 -6.15 -37.09 -8.79
CA ASP A 295 -6.94 -37.44 -9.96
C ASP A 295 -8.19 -38.26 -9.57
N GLU A 296 -9.10 -38.51 -10.52
CA GLU A 296 -10.32 -39.32 -10.36
C GLU A 296 -10.01 -40.75 -9.86
N ASP A 297 -8.83 -41.29 -10.20
CA ASP A 297 -8.34 -42.60 -9.75
C ASP A 297 -7.66 -42.56 -8.37
N GLY A 298 -7.64 -41.40 -7.70
CA GLY A 298 -7.07 -41.22 -6.36
C GLY A 298 -5.54 -41.05 -6.31
N VAL A 299 -4.87 -41.00 -7.46
CA VAL A 299 -3.42 -40.79 -7.58
C VAL A 299 -3.07 -39.33 -7.30
N ILE A 300 -2.04 -39.09 -6.49
CA ILE A 300 -1.56 -37.74 -6.15
C ILE A 300 -0.63 -37.23 -7.27
N LEU A 301 -1.10 -36.25 -8.03
CA LEU A 301 -0.35 -35.59 -9.09
C LEU A 301 0.36 -34.35 -8.52
N SER A 302 1.68 -34.29 -8.72
CA SER A 302 2.52 -33.18 -8.24
C SER A 302 3.23 -32.45 -9.38
N ASP A 303 3.27 -33.03 -10.58
CA ASP A 303 3.85 -32.39 -11.77
C ASP A 303 2.86 -31.40 -12.39
N PRO A 304 3.25 -30.14 -12.67
CA PRO A 304 2.33 -29.13 -13.20
C PRO A 304 1.66 -29.49 -14.53
N SER A 305 2.30 -30.30 -15.38
CA SER A 305 1.71 -30.75 -16.65
C SER A 305 0.62 -31.79 -16.39
N GLU A 306 0.87 -32.73 -15.47
CA GLU A 306 -0.12 -33.73 -15.04
C GLU A 306 -1.33 -33.08 -14.37
N ILE A 307 -1.09 -32.12 -13.47
CA ILE A 307 -2.15 -31.35 -12.80
C ILE A 307 -3.03 -30.62 -13.83
N ARG A 308 -2.39 -29.97 -14.81
CA ARG A 308 -3.11 -29.29 -15.91
C ARG A 308 -3.96 -30.27 -16.72
N ASN A 309 -3.42 -31.42 -17.06
CA ASN A 309 -4.13 -32.43 -17.84
C ASN A 309 -5.30 -33.05 -17.07
N ALA A 310 -5.15 -33.27 -15.76
CA ALA A 310 -6.24 -33.73 -14.91
C ALA A 310 -7.39 -32.72 -14.83
N TRP A 311 -7.08 -31.42 -14.66
CA TRP A 311 -8.09 -30.37 -14.74
C TRP A 311 -8.75 -30.26 -16.11
N MET A 312 -7.97 -30.37 -17.19
CA MET A 312 -8.49 -30.37 -18.55
C MET A 312 -9.49 -31.51 -18.76
N LYS A 313 -9.17 -32.73 -18.29
CA LYS A 313 -10.07 -33.89 -18.36
C LYS A 313 -11.34 -33.67 -17.53
N HIS A 314 -11.21 -33.16 -16.30
CA HIS A 314 -12.34 -32.87 -15.42
C HIS A 314 -13.30 -31.84 -16.05
N PHE A 315 -12.79 -30.72 -16.54
CA PHE A 315 -13.62 -29.68 -17.16
C PHE A 315 -14.14 -30.08 -18.53
N SER A 316 -13.39 -30.90 -19.31
CA SER A 316 -13.91 -31.47 -20.56
C SER A 316 -15.16 -32.31 -20.31
N LYS A 317 -15.18 -33.09 -19.22
CA LYS A 317 -16.37 -33.86 -18.81
C LYS A 317 -17.55 -32.97 -18.40
N LEU A 318 -17.29 -31.86 -17.70
CA LEU A 318 -18.33 -30.88 -17.35
C LEU A 318 -18.84 -30.08 -18.56
N ALA A 319 -17.97 -29.78 -19.52
CA ALA A 319 -18.27 -29.00 -20.71
C ALA A 319 -18.88 -29.84 -21.83
N THR A 320 -18.75 -31.17 -21.78
CA THR A 320 -19.45 -32.08 -22.70
C THR A 320 -20.93 -32.08 -22.31
N PRO A 321 -21.85 -31.65 -23.18
CA PRO A 321 -23.27 -31.68 -22.89
C PRO A 321 -23.74 -33.14 -22.81
N GLY A 322 -23.68 -33.73 -21.62
CA GLY A 322 -24.46 -34.92 -21.32
C GLY A 322 -25.94 -34.54 -21.35
N LYS A 323 -26.81 -35.46 -21.80
CA LYS A 323 -28.26 -35.32 -21.70
C LYS A 323 -28.64 -35.27 -20.22
N SER A 324 -28.49 -34.10 -19.59
CA SER A 324 -29.08 -33.80 -18.30
C SER A 324 -30.59 -34.09 -18.41
N PRO A 325 -31.24 -34.65 -17.39
CA PRO A 325 -32.70 -34.80 -17.36
C PRO A 325 -33.45 -33.48 -17.59
N HIS A 326 -32.76 -32.34 -17.43
CA HIS A 326 -33.27 -31.00 -17.65
C HIS A 326 -32.76 -30.35 -18.94
N PHE A 327 -32.11 -31.10 -19.84
CA PHE A 327 -31.68 -30.59 -21.14
C PHE A 327 -32.92 -30.25 -21.98
N ASN A 328 -33.15 -28.96 -22.18
CA ASN A 328 -34.27 -28.48 -22.97
C ASN A 328 -33.88 -28.47 -24.47
N GLU A 329 -34.19 -29.59 -25.13
CA GLU A 329 -33.93 -29.80 -26.55
C GLU A 329 -34.59 -28.72 -27.44
N GLN A 330 -35.77 -28.24 -27.05
CA GLN A 330 -36.45 -27.16 -27.79
C GLN A 330 -35.71 -25.82 -27.69
N PHE A 331 -35.14 -25.49 -26.52
CA PHE A 331 -34.34 -24.28 -26.36
C PHE A 331 -33.01 -24.37 -27.10
N HIS A 332 -32.36 -25.54 -27.07
CA HIS A 332 -31.16 -25.80 -27.86
C HIS A 332 -31.43 -25.59 -29.36
N ASP A 333 -32.50 -26.19 -29.89
CA ASP A 333 -32.88 -26.05 -31.30
C ASP A 333 -33.25 -24.61 -31.66
N TYR A 334 -33.88 -23.87 -30.74
CA TYR A 334 -34.17 -22.46 -30.91
C TYR A 334 -32.88 -21.62 -31.01
N ILE A 335 -31.93 -21.81 -30.09
CA ILE A 335 -30.65 -21.10 -30.11
C ILE A 335 -29.85 -21.45 -31.36
N GLN A 336 -29.83 -22.73 -31.76
CA GLN A 336 -29.10 -23.18 -32.94
C GLN A 336 -29.70 -22.64 -34.24
N ARG A 337 -31.04 -22.55 -34.32
CA ARG A 337 -31.74 -21.84 -35.40
C ARG A 337 -31.42 -20.34 -35.38
N ARG A 338 -31.41 -19.70 -34.20
CA ARG A 338 -31.11 -18.28 -34.07
C ARG A 338 -29.67 -17.94 -34.47
N VAL A 339 -28.68 -18.74 -34.05
CA VAL A 339 -27.27 -18.58 -34.43
C VAL A 339 -27.10 -18.79 -35.93
N THR A 340 -27.76 -19.78 -36.52
CA THR A 340 -27.73 -19.99 -37.98
C THR A 340 -28.35 -18.81 -38.73
N SER A 341 -29.49 -18.28 -38.24
CA SER A 341 -30.13 -17.08 -38.79
C SER A 341 -29.20 -15.88 -38.72
N LEU A 342 -28.58 -15.63 -37.55
CA LEU A 342 -27.65 -14.52 -37.36
C LEU A 342 -26.40 -14.65 -38.23
N ARG A 343 -25.89 -15.86 -38.46
CA ARG A 343 -24.78 -16.12 -39.39
C ARG A 343 -25.16 -15.90 -40.85
N THR A 344 -26.42 -16.11 -41.19
CA THR A 344 -26.94 -15.91 -42.56
C THR A 344 -27.35 -14.45 -42.81
N GLU A 345 -27.85 -13.76 -41.78
CA GLU A 345 -28.20 -12.33 -41.77
C GLU A 345 -26.95 -11.44 -41.70
N SER A 346 -25.87 -11.94 -41.08
CA SER A 346 -24.56 -11.30 -41.14
C SER A 346 -24.03 -11.46 -42.57
N MET A 347 -24.04 -10.38 -43.35
CA MET A 347 -23.51 -10.38 -44.72
C MET A 347 -22.09 -10.97 -44.77
N PRO A 348 -21.70 -11.68 -45.85
CA PRO A 348 -20.32 -12.13 -46.00
C PRO A 348 -19.40 -10.93 -45.87
N ASN A 349 -18.47 -11.01 -44.92
CA ASN A 349 -17.56 -9.94 -44.59
C ASN A 349 -16.74 -9.61 -45.84
N LYS A 350 -16.95 -8.43 -46.43
CA LYS A 350 -16.35 -8.03 -47.71
C LYS A 350 -14.81 -8.06 -47.69
N ASP A 351 -14.21 -8.06 -46.50
CA ASP A 351 -12.77 -7.89 -46.33
C ASP A 351 -12.05 -9.15 -45.84
N GLY A 352 -12.74 -10.27 -45.56
CA GLY A 352 -12.10 -11.56 -45.22
C GLY A 352 -11.21 -11.59 -43.97
N ILE A 353 -11.10 -10.48 -43.23
CA ILE A 353 -10.13 -10.30 -42.12
C ILE A 353 -10.59 -10.96 -40.81
N LEU A 354 -11.88 -11.21 -40.61
CA LEU A 354 -12.42 -11.66 -39.31
C LEU A 354 -13.10 -13.04 -39.32
N ASP A 355 -13.17 -13.72 -40.46
CA ASP A 355 -13.87 -15.01 -40.57
C ASP A 355 -12.96 -16.23 -40.34
N THR A 356 -11.65 -16.03 -40.22
CA THR A 356 -10.74 -17.09 -39.75
C THR A 356 -10.51 -16.95 -38.25
N PRO A 357 -10.54 -18.06 -37.49
CA PRO A 357 -10.11 -18.04 -36.09
C PRO A 357 -8.72 -17.41 -36.00
N ILE A 358 -8.54 -16.42 -35.11
CA ILE A 358 -7.23 -15.83 -34.84
C ILE A 358 -6.28 -16.97 -34.53
N THR A 359 -5.26 -17.13 -35.37
CA THR A 359 -4.30 -18.22 -35.22
C THR A 359 -3.28 -17.89 -34.14
N GLU A 360 -2.69 -18.94 -33.55
CA GLU A 360 -1.60 -18.77 -32.58
C GLU A 360 -0.42 -18.02 -33.21
N ASP A 361 -0.17 -18.24 -34.51
CA ASP A 361 0.89 -17.58 -35.27
C ASP A 361 0.65 -16.07 -35.42
N GLU A 362 -0.57 -15.65 -35.77
CA GLU A 362 -0.93 -14.22 -35.85
C GLU A 362 -0.79 -13.52 -34.50
N THR A 363 -1.18 -14.21 -33.42
CA THR A 363 -1.05 -13.67 -32.05
C THR A 363 0.42 -13.51 -31.66
N ASN A 364 1.26 -14.50 -32.01
CA ASN A 364 2.69 -14.47 -31.74
C ASN A 364 3.42 -13.40 -32.56
N ASP A 365 3.03 -13.19 -33.81
CA ASP A 365 3.60 -12.15 -34.66
C ASP A 365 3.19 -10.75 -34.21
N ALA A 366 1.95 -10.55 -33.76
CA ALA A 366 1.52 -9.30 -33.12
C ALA A 366 2.33 -9.01 -31.84
N LEU A 367 2.57 -10.01 -31.00
CA LEU A 367 3.40 -9.88 -29.80
C LEU A 367 4.86 -9.55 -30.12
N ARG A 368 5.41 -10.12 -31.20
CA ARG A 368 6.77 -9.79 -31.67
C ARG A 368 6.86 -8.35 -32.14
N LEU A 369 5.89 -7.88 -32.92
CA LEU A 369 5.81 -6.49 -33.38
C LEU A 369 5.73 -5.51 -32.21
N LEU A 370 4.86 -5.77 -31.23
CA LEU A 370 4.75 -4.96 -30.01
C LEU A 370 6.07 -4.93 -29.23
N THR A 371 6.75 -6.06 -29.11
CA THR A 371 8.05 -6.14 -28.42
C THR A 371 9.13 -5.35 -29.15
N GLN A 372 9.12 -5.33 -30.48
CA GLN A 372 10.07 -4.54 -31.28
C GLN A 372 9.82 -3.04 -31.15
N ILE A 373 8.56 -2.61 -31.14
CA ILE A 373 8.18 -1.20 -30.94
C ILE A 373 8.66 -0.70 -29.57
N VAL A 374 8.36 -1.45 -28.51
CA VAL A 374 8.78 -1.11 -27.13
C VAL A 374 10.30 -1.03 -27.01
N ARG A 375 11.04 -1.92 -27.68
CA ARG A 375 12.52 -1.87 -27.70
C ARG A 375 13.06 -0.68 -28.47
N ALA A 376 12.47 -0.33 -29.61
CA ALA A 376 12.88 0.81 -30.41
C ALA A 376 12.69 2.14 -29.64
N ASP A 377 11.60 2.26 -28.88
CA ASP A 377 11.33 3.45 -28.07
C ASP A 377 12.25 3.55 -26.85
N ALA A 378 12.60 2.41 -26.22
CA ALA A 378 13.59 2.38 -25.14
C ALA A 378 15.01 2.77 -25.63
N ILE A 379 15.39 2.40 -26.86
CA ILE A 379 16.67 2.80 -27.45
C ILE A 379 16.68 4.29 -27.79
N LYS A 380 15.58 4.82 -28.34
CA LYS A 380 15.44 6.26 -28.60
C LYS A 380 15.50 7.09 -27.31
N SER A 381 14.94 6.60 -26.21
CA SER A 381 15.00 7.32 -24.93
C SER A 381 16.42 7.35 -24.33
N GLN A 382 17.26 6.36 -24.63
CA GLN A 382 18.66 6.30 -24.16
C GLN A 382 19.63 7.12 -25.01
N LEU A 383 19.31 7.37 -26.28
CA LEU A 383 20.15 8.20 -27.17
C LEU A 383 19.89 9.71 -27.02
N ASN A 384 18.81 10.10 -26.34
CA ASN A 384 18.44 11.49 -26.06
C ASN A 384 18.80 11.95 -24.63
N THR A 385 19.61 11.17 -23.91
CA THR A 385 20.23 11.50 -22.61
C THR A 385 21.74 11.40 -22.75
#